data_AF-A0A7C0UAI8-F1
#
_entry.id   AF-A0A7C0UAI8-F1
#
_cell.length_a   1.000
_cell.length_b   1.000
_cell.length_c   1.000
_cell.angle_alpha   90.00
_cell.angle_beta   90.00
_cell.angle_gamma   90.00
#
_symmetry.space_group_name_H-M   'P 1'
#
loop_
_entity.id
_entity.type
_entity.pdbx_description
1 polymer ?
#
loop_
_entity_poly.entity_id
_entity_poly.type
_entity_poly.pdbx_seq_one_letter_code
_entity_poly.pdbx_strand_id
1 'polypeptide(L)'
;MLTRTFLFLERIGYRRERKLWQQGISDWEEFLNKEKIRGISKKYKKIYDRELELAYFHLKNKIPYYFSYRMRKADYWRLYRDFEKEACYIDIETDLSGDITLVTIYDGRRIKTYVKDINLKPWEVREEISRYKLVVIFFGSVFDVPYLRYKLGVNSRIPNFDLCFAFRRLGFRGGLKEVEKAIGVNRDEEIEGLR
;
A
#
# COMPACT_ATOMS: atom_id res chain seq x y z
N MET A 1 6.41 -10.58 2.43
CA MET A 1 7.22 -9.41 2.89
C MET A 1 6.79 -8.98 4.29
N LEU A 2 5.50 -9.00 4.61
CA LEU A 2 4.94 -8.75 5.94
C LEU A 2 5.50 -9.69 7.01
N THR A 3 5.73 -10.96 6.68
CA THR A 3 6.36 -11.95 7.57
C THR A 3 7.74 -11.53 8.07
N ARG A 4 8.40 -10.56 7.42
CA ARG A 4 9.75 -10.08 7.74
C ARG A 4 9.77 -8.72 8.44
N THR A 5 8.60 -8.20 8.84
CA THR A 5 8.50 -6.94 9.58
C THR A 5 7.76 -7.12 10.90
N PHE A 6 8.16 -6.33 11.88
CA PHE A 6 7.57 -6.32 13.22
C PHE A 6 6.94 -4.96 13.56
N LEU A 7 6.87 -4.04 12.58
CA LEU A 7 6.41 -2.65 12.80
C LEU A 7 4.93 -2.53 13.19
N PHE A 8 4.14 -3.58 12.98
CA PHE A 8 2.74 -3.63 13.41
C PHE A 8 2.58 -4.03 14.89
N LEU A 9 3.66 -4.50 15.54
CA LEU A 9 3.66 -4.86 16.95
C LEU A 9 3.83 -3.61 17.82
N GLU A 10 3.06 -3.52 18.90
CA GLU A 10 3.12 -2.40 19.82
C GLU A 10 4.55 -2.19 20.33
N ARG A 11 5.03 -0.94 20.34
CA ARG A 11 6.37 -0.57 20.84
C ARG A 11 7.54 -1.10 20.01
N ILE A 12 7.32 -1.62 18.81
CA ILE A 12 8.39 -1.96 17.88
C ILE A 12 8.43 -0.94 16.75
N GLY A 13 9.36 0.02 16.87
CA GLY A 13 9.73 0.91 15.76
C GLY A 13 10.97 0.40 15.02
N TYR A 14 11.37 1.10 13.94
CA TYR A 14 12.48 0.69 13.06
C TYR A 14 13.77 0.31 13.79
N ARG A 15 14.14 1.04 14.87
CA ARG A 15 15.36 0.74 15.64
C ARG A 15 15.28 -0.63 16.33
N ARG A 16 14.11 -0.97 16.89
CA ARG A 16 13.90 -2.26 17.56
C ARG A 16 13.75 -3.40 16.56
N GLU A 17 13.04 -3.16 15.45
CA GLU A 17 12.97 -4.10 14.32
C GLU A 17 14.37 -4.47 13.81
N ARG A 18 15.22 -3.47 13.52
CA ARG A 18 16.61 -3.74 13.10
C ARG A 18 17.41 -4.53 14.13
N LYS A 19 17.20 -4.28 15.42
CA LYS A 19 17.83 -5.06 16.49
C LYS A 19 17.34 -6.51 16.54
N LEU A 20 16.10 -6.80 16.14
CA LEU A 20 15.62 -8.18 16.00
C LEU A 20 16.34 -8.86 14.84
N TRP A 21 16.41 -8.21 13.68
CA TRP A 21 17.12 -8.75 12.52
C TRP A 21 18.61 -9.03 12.82
N GLN A 22 19.29 -8.12 13.52
CA GLN A 22 20.68 -8.30 13.95
C GLN A 22 20.88 -9.48 14.93
N GLN A 23 19.81 -9.95 15.58
CA GLN A 23 19.83 -11.13 16.44
C GLN A 23 19.51 -12.44 15.67
N GLY A 24 19.42 -12.38 14.34
CA GLY A 24 18.99 -13.51 13.52
C GLY A 24 17.50 -13.81 13.66
N ILE A 25 16.69 -12.78 13.93
CA ILE A 25 15.22 -12.87 13.97
C ILE A 25 14.70 -12.00 12.83
N SER A 26 14.78 -12.54 11.63
CA SER A 26 14.48 -11.93 10.34
C SER A 26 13.01 -12.07 9.94
N ASP A 27 12.27 -12.99 10.54
CA ASP A 27 10.84 -13.21 10.29
C ASP A 27 10.05 -13.69 11.51
N TRP A 28 8.73 -13.84 11.33
CA TRP A 28 7.79 -14.26 12.37
C TRP A 28 8.04 -15.69 12.86
N GLU A 29 8.48 -16.61 12.02
CA GLU A 29 8.77 -17.98 12.40
C GLU A 29 10.00 -18.05 13.32
N GLU A 30 11.08 -17.39 12.95
CA GLU A 30 12.29 -17.26 13.77
C GLU A 30 11.98 -16.58 15.12
N PHE A 31 11.03 -15.64 15.15
CA PHE A 31 10.58 -15.00 16.38
C PHE A 31 9.81 -15.97 17.29
N LEU A 32 8.86 -16.72 16.73
CA LEU A 32 8.01 -17.67 17.46
C LEU A 32 8.83 -18.84 18.02
N ASN A 33 9.83 -19.34 17.27
CA ASN A 33 10.67 -20.47 17.66
C ASN A 33 11.65 -20.16 18.81
N LYS A 34 11.82 -18.88 19.20
CA LYS A 34 12.68 -18.50 20.34
C LYS A 34 11.86 -18.34 21.61
N GLU A 35 12.28 -18.99 22.70
CA GLU A 35 11.64 -18.80 24.01
C GLU A 35 11.94 -17.41 24.61
N LYS A 36 13.15 -16.88 24.37
CA LYS A 36 13.62 -15.60 24.91
C LYS A 36 14.31 -14.78 23.81
N ILE A 37 14.06 -13.47 23.81
CA ILE A 37 14.64 -12.52 22.86
C ILE A 37 15.23 -11.34 23.64
N ARG A 38 16.50 -10.99 23.37
CA ARG A 38 17.17 -9.91 24.09
C ARG A 38 16.47 -8.58 23.84
N GLY A 39 16.14 -7.89 24.93
CA GLY A 39 15.43 -6.60 24.88
C GLY A 39 13.91 -6.69 24.80
N ILE A 40 13.34 -7.91 24.84
CA ILE A 40 11.90 -8.15 24.98
C ILE A 40 11.66 -8.88 26.30
N SER A 41 10.77 -8.35 27.15
CA SER A 41 10.43 -9.01 28.42
C SER A 41 9.58 -10.27 28.18
N LYS A 42 9.58 -11.22 29.13
CA LYS A 42 8.75 -12.43 29.05
C LYS A 42 7.27 -12.13 28.85
N LYS A 43 6.76 -11.05 29.46
CA LYS A 43 5.38 -10.55 29.26
C LYS A 43 5.14 -10.17 27.80
N TYR A 44 5.98 -9.32 27.23
CA TYR A 44 5.81 -8.85 25.85
C TYR A 44 6.10 -9.95 24.82
N LYS A 45 7.00 -10.89 25.09
CA LYS A 45 7.22 -12.05 24.22
C LYS A 45 5.92 -12.84 24.02
N LYS A 46 5.22 -13.19 25.11
CA LYS A 46 3.92 -13.88 25.04
C LYS A 46 2.84 -13.07 24.29
N ILE A 47 2.83 -11.75 24.46
CA ILE A 47 1.90 -10.88 23.73
C ILE A 47 2.23 -10.89 22.24
N TYR A 48 3.49 -10.69 21.88
CA TYR A 48 3.93 -10.68 20.49
C TYR A 48 3.74 -12.02 19.80
N ASP A 49 3.92 -13.15 20.49
CA ASP A 49 3.65 -14.47 19.91
C ASP A 49 2.19 -14.60 19.46
N ARG A 50 1.24 -14.23 20.33
CA ARG A 50 -0.20 -14.21 19.99
C ARG A 50 -0.52 -13.25 18.85
N GLU A 51 0.11 -12.07 18.83
CA GLU A 51 -0.08 -11.09 17.76
C GLU A 51 0.48 -11.59 16.42
N LEU A 52 1.59 -12.33 16.42
CA LEU A 52 2.17 -12.92 15.21
C LEU A 52 1.31 -14.09 14.70
N GLU A 53 0.77 -14.92 15.59
CA GLU A 53 -0.22 -15.96 15.22
C GLU A 53 -1.48 -15.33 14.58
N LEU A 54 -2.00 -14.26 15.18
CA LEU A 54 -3.11 -13.49 14.61
C LEU A 54 -2.75 -12.84 13.27
N ALA A 55 -1.53 -12.32 13.14
CA ALA A 55 -1.03 -11.77 11.88
C ALA A 55 -0.94 -12.83 10.78
N TYR A 56 -0.52 -14.06 11.09
CA TYR A 56 -0.57 -15.19 10.17
C TYR A 56 -1.99 -15.48 9.69
N PHE A 57 -2.97 -15.48 10.60
CA PHE A 57 -4.38 -15.63 10.24
C PHE A 57 -4.84 -14.55 9.26
N HIS A 58 -4.55 -13.27 9.53
CA HIS A 58 -4.95 -12.17 8.64
C HIS A 58 -4.22 -12.19 7.30
N LEU A 59 -2.94 -12.55 7.27
CA LEU A 59 -2.18 -12.70 6.04
C LEU A 59 -2.75 -13.83 5.17
N LYS A 60 -3.00 -15.00 5.77
CA LYS A 60 -3.57 -16.17 5.07
C LYS A 60 -4.95 -15.86 4.49
N ASN A 61 -5.78 -15.10 5.21
CA ASN A 61 -7.13 -14.71 4.77
C ASN A 61 -7.15 -13.42 3.93
N LYS A 62 -5.98 -12.89 3.52
CA LYS A 62 -5.87 -11.70 2.67
C LYS A 62 -6.62 -10.49 3.24
N ILE A 63 -6.42 -10.20 4.53
CA ILE A 63 -7.01 -9.07 5.25
C ILE A 63 -5.95 -7.97 5.46
N PRO A 64 -5.72 -7.10 4.46
CA PRO A 64 -4.65 -6.10 4.49
C PRO A 64 -4.88 -5.01 5.56
N TYR A 65 -6.15 -4.71 5.85
CA TYR A 65 -6.54 -3.67 6.80
C TYR A 65 -5.96 -3.87 8.20
N TYR A 66 -5.81 -5.13 8.62
CA TYR A 66 -5.20 -5.48 9.91
C TYR A 66 -3.79 -4.88 10.05
N PHE A 67 -2.98 -4.98 8.99
CA PHE A 67 -1.62 -4.45 8.98
C PHE A 67 -1.61 -2.94 8.80
N SER A 68 -2.38 -2.43 7.84
CA SER A 68 -2.35 -1.01 7.51
C SER A 68 -2.85 -0.13 8.66
N TYR A 69 -3.80 -0.61 9.47
CA TYR A 69 -4.27 0.12 10.65
C TYR A 69 -3.21 0.21 11.76
N ARG A 70 -2.26 -0.72 11.78
CA ARG A 70 -1.22 -0.83 12.83
C ARG A 70 0.14 -0.31 12.39
N MET A 71 0.35 -0.15 11.08
CA MET A 71 1.58 0.35 10.49
C MET A 71 1.44 1.81 10.07
N ARG A 72 2.57 2.51 9.98
CA ARG A 72 2.60 3.86 9.39
C ARG A 72 2.35 3.76 7.89
N LYS A 73 1.65 4.73 7.31
CA LYS A 73 1.44 4.83 5.85
C LYS A 73 2.75 4.72 5.05
N ALA A 74 3.84 5.30 5.58
CA ALA A 74 5.16 5.24 4.98
C ALA A 74 5.71 3.81 4.80
N ASP A 75 5.13 2.81 5.49
CA ASP A 75 5.54 1.41 5.44
C ASP A 75 4.55 0.52 4.68
N TYR A 76 3.49 1.08 4.08
CA TYR A 76 2.52 0.31 3.30
C TYR A 76 3.13 -0.35 2.06
N TRP A 77 4.28 0.11 1.58
CA TRP A 77 5.06 -0.59 0.54
C TRP A 77 5.36 -2.04 0.91
N ARG A 78 5.44 -2.37 2.22
CA ARG A 78 5.67 -3.74 2.71
C ARG A 78 4.49 -4.68 2.45
N LEU A 79 3.29 -4.14 2.21
CA LEU A 79 2.11 -4.91 1.82
C LEU A 79 2.24 -5.44 0.38
N TYR A 80 2.96 -4.72 -0.49
CA TYR A 80 2.89 -4.93 -1.94
C TYR A 80 3.16 -6.37 -2.36
N ARG A 81 4.29 -6.97 -1.97
CA ARG A 81 4.61 -8.35 -2.39
C ARG A 81 3.60 -9.40 -1.93
N ASP A 82 2.91 -9.17 -0.81
CA ASP A 82 1.94 -10.14 -0.29
C ASP A 82 0.54 -9.96 -0.90
N PHE A 83 0.29 -8.81 -1.54
CA PHE A 83 -1.00 -8.39 -2.10
C PHE A 83 -0.95 -7.97 -3.58
N GLU A 84 0.17 -8.17 -4.28
CA GLU A 84 0.37 -7.69 -5.66
C GLU A 84 -0.67 -8.24 -6.64
N LYS A 85 -1.11 -9.48 -6.43
CA LYS A 85 -2.12 -10.15 -7.27
C LYS A 85 -3.54 -9.63 -7.02
N GLU A 86 -3.74 -8.96 -5.89
CA GLU A 86 -5.00 -8.35 -5.48
C GLU A 86 -4.90 -6.82 -5.44
N ALA A 87 -3.86 -6.24 -6.04
CA ALA A 87 -3.68 -4.80 -6.12
C ALA A 87 -4.37 -4.23 -7.36
N CYS A 88 -4.82 -2.98 -7.25
CA CYS A 88 -5.12 -2.16 -8.42
C CYS A 88 -4.31 -0.87 -8.40
N TYR A 89 -4.10 -0.32 -9.58
CA TYR A 89 -3.40 0.93 -9.84
C TYR A 89 -4.45 1.94 -10.27
N ILE A 90 -4.51 3.07 -9.58
CA ILE A 90 -5.55 4.08 -9.81
C ILE A 90 -4.89 5.40 -10.15
N ASP A 91 -5.51 6.09 -11.10
CA ASP A 91 -5.24 7.48 -11.45
C ASP A 91 -6.58 8.19 -11.71
N ILE A 92 -6.69 9.47 -11.35
CA ILE A 92 -7.92 10.25 -11.54
C ILE A 92 -7.61 11.60 -12.18
N GLU A 93 -8.57 12.12 -12.93
CA GLU A 93 -8.58 13.51 -13.37
C GLU A 93 -9.76 14.25 -12.77
N THR A 94 -9.60 15.56 -12.59
CA THR A 94 -10.66 16.43 -12.10
C THR A 94 -10.78 17.70 -12.93
N ASP A 95 -11.98 18.28 -13.00
CA ASP A 95 -12.18 19.61 -13.55
C ASP A 95 -11.82 20.73 -12.55
N LEU A 96 -11.93 21.99 -12.99
CA LEU A 96 -11.64 23.17 -12.17
C LEU A 96 -12.56 23.31 -10.94
N SER A 97 -13.74 22.67 -10.95
CA SER A 97 -14.64 22.61 -9.79
C SER A 97 -14.28 21.51 -8.79
N GLY A 98 -13.29 20.67 -9.11
CA GLY A 98 -12.91 19.52 -8.28
C GLY A 98 -13.92 18.38 -8.38
N ASP A 99 -14.64 18.26 -9.48
CA ASP A 99 -15.38 17.04 -9.79
C ASP A 99 -14.50 16.07 -10.56
N ILE A 100 -14.61 14.79 -10.23
CA ILE A 100 -13.87 13.73 -10.90
C ILE A 100 -14.41 13.59 -12.32
N THR A 101 -13.56 13.83 -13.31
CA THR A 101 -13.89 13.71 -14.74
C THR A 101 -13.49 12.36 -15.30
N LEU A 102 -12.44 11.74 -14.74
CA LEU A 102 -11.92 10.46 -15.18
C LEU A 102 -11.42 9.64 -13.99
N VAL A 103 -11.67 8.33 -14.01
CA VAL A 103 -11.01 7.36 -13.14
C VAL A 103 -10.52 6.21 -13.99
N THR A 104 -9.22 5.94 -13.94
CA THR A 104 -8.63 4.74 -14.56
C THR A 104 -8.20 3.77 -13.47
N ILE A 105 -8.58 2.51 -13.64
CA ILE A 105 -8.21 1.40 -12.76
C ILE A 105 -7.54 0.34 -13.62
N TYR A 106 -6.31 -0.04 -13.24
CA TYR A 106 -5.59 -1.16 -13.83
C TYR A 106 -5.34 -2.23 -12.77
N ASP A 107 -5.60 -3.50 -13.06
CA ASP A 107 -5.42 -4.62 -12.11
C ASP A 107 -4.18 -5.49 -12.39
N GLY A 108 -3.28 -5.02 -13.26
CA GLY A 108 -2.18 -5.83 -13.78
C GLY A 108 -2.52 -6.62 -15.05
N ARG A 109 -3.79 -6.62 -15.49
CA ARG A 109 -4.25 -7.36 -16.68
C ARG A 109 -5.20 -6.55 -17.55
N ARG A 110 -6.13 -5.83 -16.94
CA ARG A 110 -7.22 -5.11 -17.60
C ARG A 110 -7.23 -3.67 -17.12
N ILE A 111 -7.51 -2.77 -18.06
CA ILE A 111 -7.76 -1.36 -17.79
C ILE A 111 -9.27 -1.16 -17.82
N LYS A 112 -9.79 -0.42 -16.84
CA LYS A 112 -11.16 0.09 -16.80
C LYS A 112 -11.10 1.60 -16.62
N THR A 113 -11.72 2.32 -17.53
CA THR A 113 -11.78 3.78 -17.49
C THR A 113 -13.23 4.23 -17.39
N TYR A 114 -13.48 5.10 -16.43
CA TYR A 114 -14.76 5.74 -16.17
C TYR A 114 -14.64 7.22 -16.49
N VAL A 115 -15.52 7.73 -17.35
CA VAL A 115 -15.51 9.10 -17.85
C VAL A 115 -16.84 9.77 -17.48
N LYS A 116 -16.76 10.98 -16.90
CA LYS A 116 -17.90 11.83 -16.55
C LYS A 116 -18.81 12.00 -17.76
N ASP A 117 -20.12 11.96 -17.50
CA ASP A 117 -21.18 12.05 -18.51
C ASP A 117 -21.23 10.93 -19.57
N ILE A 118 -20.35 9.92 -19.49
CA ILE A 118 -20.35 8.75 -20.38
C ILE A 118 -20.72 7.48 -19.59
N ASN A 119 -19.88 7.09 -18.64
CA ASN A 119 -20.03 5.83 -17.89
C ASN A 119 -19.57 5.93 -16.43
N LEU A 120 -19.16 7.09 -15.94
CA LEU A 120 -18.77 7.28 -14.54
C LEU A 120 -20.00 7.30 -13.63
N LYS A 121 -20.25 6.17 -12.98
CA LYS A 121 -21.23 6.04 -11.90
C LYS A 121 -20.49 5.78 -10.59
N PRO A 122 -20.64 6.64 -9.56
CA PRO A 122 -19.87 6.52 -8.31
C PRO A 122 -19.93 5.14 -7.64
N TRP A 123 -21.10 4.50 -7.66
CA TRP A 123 -21.27 3.17 -7.05
C TRP A 123 -20.54 2.07 -7.81
N GLU A 124 -20.46 2.13 -9.14
CA GLU A 124 -19.75 1.15 -9.97
C GLU A 124 -18.24 1.25 -9.75
N VAL A 125 -17.70 2.47 -9.66
CA VAL A 125 -16.28 2.70 -9.34
C VAL A 125 -15.95 2.19 -7.94
N ARG A 126 -16.81 2.49 -6.96
CA ARG A 126 -16.66 2.01 -5.57
C ARG A 126 -16.68 0.49 -5.50
N GLU A 127 -17.64 -0.14 -6.18
CA GLU A 127 -17.76 -1.60 -6.23
C GLU A 127 -16.53 -2.22 -6.88
N GLU A 128 -16.07 -1.67 -8.00
CA GLU A 128 -14.86 -2.15 -8.67
C GLU A 128 -13.64 -2.07 -7.75
N ILE A 129 -13.39 -0.92 -7.10
CA ILE A 129 -12.26 -0.75 -6.19
C ILE A 129 -12.36 -1.71 -4.98
N SER A 130 -13.56 -2.04 -4.52
CA SER A 130 -13.79 -2.91 -3.36
C SER A 130 -13.29 -4.35 -3.53
N ARG A 131 -13.05 -4.76 -4.78
CA ARG A 131 -12.55 -6.10 -5.14
C ARG A 131 -11.08 -6.28 -4.80
N TYR A 132 -10.34 -5.18 -4.70
CA TYR A 132 -8.90 -5.17 -4.47
C TYR A 132 -8.56 -5.09 -2.98
N LYS A 133 -7.35 -5.54 -2.63
CA LYS A 133 -6.80 -5.54 -1.28
C LYS A 133 -5.77 -4.43 -1.08
N LEU A 134 -5.27 -3.85 -2.16
CA LEU A 134 -4.31 -2.76 -2.12
C LEU A 134 -4.56 -1.81 -3.28
N VAL A 135 -4.63 -0.51 -3.01
CA VAL A 135 -4.63 0.52 -4.05
C VAL A 135 -3.19 1.02 -4.18
N VAL A 136 -2.67 1.05 -5.40
CA VAL A 136 -1.37 1.63 -5.74
C VAL A 136 -1.64 2.90 -6.53
N ILE A 137 -0.92 3.97 -6.18
CA ILE A 137 -1.11 5.32 -6.72
C ILE A 137 0.24 6.01 -6.81
N PHE A 138 0.36 7.04 -7.64
CA PHE A 138 1.55 7.90 -7.66
C PHE A 138 1.18 9.31 -7.18
N PHE A 139 1.66 9.69 -5.99
CA PHE A 139 1.34 10.97 -5.34
C PHE A 139 -0.15 11.22 -5.05
N GLY A 140 -1.02 10.23 -5.28
CA GLY A 140 -2.45 10.31 -5.01
C GLY A 140 -2.88 10.24 -3.54
N SER A 141 -1.96 10.06 -2.58
CA SER A 141 -2.35 9.96 -1.15
C SER A 141 -2.93 11.26 -0.61
N VAL A 142 -2.52 12.37 -1.22
CA VAL A 142 -2.93 13.73 -0.86
C VAL A 142 -4.10 14.23 -1.71
N PHE A 143 -4.36 13.60 -2.86
CA PHE A 143 -5.36 14.06 -3.83
C PHE A 143 -6.35 12.94 -4.20
N ASP A 144 -5.93 11.94 -4.96
CA ASP A 144 -6.79 10.88 -5.49
C ASP A 144 -7.57 10.16 -4.39
N VAL A 145 -6.86 9.69 -3.36
CA VAL A 145 -7.45 8.88 -2.28
C VAL A 145 -8.50 9.67 -1.50
N PRO A 146 -8.26 10.93 -1.08
CA PRO A 146 -9.31 11.79 -0.56
C PRO A 146 -10.53 11.94 -1.48
N TYR A 147 -10.32 12.17 -2.77
CA TYR A 147 -11.40 12.37 -3.75
C TYR A 147 -12.22 11.10 -3.97
N LEU A 148 -11.57 9.95 -4.17
CA LEU A 148 -12.20 8.64 -4.27
C LEU A 148 -13.06 8.33 -3.04
N ARG A 149 -12.59 8.68 -1.84
CA ARG A 149 -13.34 8.47 -0.58
C ARG A 149 -14.52 9.43 -0.46
N TYR A 150 -14.31 10.72 -0.71
CA TYR A 150 -15.31 11.76 -0.48
C TYR A 150 -16.39 11.78 -1.57
N LYS A 151 -15.99 11.75 -2.85
CA LYS A 151 -16.91 11.84 -3.99
C LYS A 151 -17.51 10.50 -4.38
N LEU A 152 -16.76 9.40 -4.26
CA LEU A 152 -17.20 8.08 -4.73
C LEU A 152 -17.47 7.07 -3.60
N GLY A 153 -17.21 7.43 -2.34
CA GLY A 153 -17.48 6.55 -1.20
C GLY A 153 -16.60 5.31 -1.13
N VAL A 154 -15.39 5.36 -1.70
CA VAL A 154 -14.42 4.25 -1.65
C VAL A 154 -14.05 3.92 -0.20
N ASN A 155 -13.99 2.61 0.11
CA ASN A 155 -13.77 2.13 1.46
C ASN A 155 -12.39 2.55 2.01
N SER A 156 -12.40 3.26 3.14
CA SER A 156 -11.20 3.76 3.80
C SER A 156 -10.28 2.67 4.35
N ARG A 157 -10.78 1.44 4.50
CA ARG A 157 -10.04 0.27 4.99
C ARG A 157 -9.11 -0.35 3.95
N ILE A 158 -9.24 0.03 2.68
CA ILE A 158 -8.29 -0.42 1.64
C ILE A 158 -7.03 0.44 1.76
N PRO A 159 -5.87 -0.14 2.07
CA PRO A 159 -4.63 0.62 2.13
C PRO A 159 -4.24 1.16 0.74
N ASN A 160 -3.59 2.32 0.75
CA ASN A 160 -3.04 2.96 -0.43
C ASN A 160 -1.50 2.98 -0.33
N PHE A 161 -0.84 2.28 -1.24
CA PHE A 161 0.59 2.34 -1.41
C PHE A 161 0.95 3.41 -2.45
N ASP A 162 1.51 4.51 -1.96
CA ASP A 162 1.93 5.63 -2.79
C ASP A 162 3.39 5.51 -3.23
N LEU A 163 3.56 5.31 -4.53
CA LEU A 163 4.84 5.12 -5.18
C LEU A 163 5.72 6.37 -5.08
N CYS A 164 5.15 7.57 -5.11
CA CYS A 164 5.94 8.80 -5.04
C CYS A 164 6.74 8.86 -3.74
N PHE A 165 6.12 8.52 -2.61
CA PHE A 165 6.82 8.48 -1.32
C PHE A 165 7.82 7.31 -1.21
N ALA A 166 7.54 6.16 -1.83
CA ALA A 166 8.53 5.08 -1.89
C ALA A 166 9.76 5.46 -2.72
N PHE A 167 9.57 6.04 -3.90
CA PHE A 167 10.66 6.50 -4.76
C PHE A 167 11.49 7.60 -4.11
N ARG A 168 10.86 8.53 -3.37
CA ARG A 168 11.59 9.52 -2.56
C ARG A 168 12.52 8.89 -1.52
N ARG A 169 12.13 7.76 -0.93
CA ARG A 169 12.99 7.02 0.03
C ARG A 169 14.18 6.35 -0.65
N LEU A 170 14.09 6.09 -1.96
CA LEU A 170 15.17 5.55 -2.79
C LEU A 170 16.05 6.66 -3.40
N GLY A 171 15.75 7.93 -3.15
CA GLY A 171 16.53 9.07 -3.64
C GLY A 171 15.98 9.73 -4.91
N PHE A 172 14.91 9.19 -5.51
CA PHE A 172 14.27 9.79 -6.69
C PHE A 172 13.40 10.99 -6.30
N ARG A 173 13.40 12.01 -7.15
CA ARG A 173 12.59 13.23 -6.97
C ARG A 173 11.88 13.56 -8.28
N GLY A 174 10.87 14.42 -8.18
CA GLY A 174 10.07 14.84 -9.33
C GLY A 174 8.72 14.14 -9.44
N GLY A 175 8.02 14.42 -10.53
CA GLY A 175 6.77 13.80 -10.94
C GLY A 175 6.97 12.40 -11.53
N LEU A 176 5.86 11.76 -11.92
CA LEU A 176 5.87 10.38 -12.45
C LEU A 176 6.81 10.22 -13.65
N LYS A 177 6.72 11.14 -14.63
CA LYS A 177 7.56 11.14 -15.84
C LYS A 177 9.06 11.21 -15.54
N GLU A 178 9.44 12.05 -14.57
CA GLU A 178 10.84 12.21 -14.16
C GLU A 178 11.36 10.94 -13.49
N VAL A 179 10.54 10.31 -12.64
CA VAL A 179 10.87 9.04 -11.98
C VAL A 179 10.99 7.91 -12.99
N GLU A 180 10.04 7.77 -13.91
CA GLU A 180 10.05 6.74 -14.98
C GLU A 180 11.32 6.82 -15.81
N LYS A 181 11.66 8.02 -16.30
CA LYS A 181 12.91 8.25 -17.04
C LYS A 181 14.14 7.87 -16.22
N ALA A 182 14.18 8.24 -14.93
CA ALA A 182 15.30 7.93 -14.06
C ALA A 182 15.49 6.43 -13.79
N ILE A 183 14.43 5.61 -13.93
CA ILE A 183 14.50 4.15 -13.77
C ILE A 183 14.48 3.38 -15.09
N GLY A 184 14.54 4.07 -16.24
CA GLY A 184 14.56 3.46 -17.56
C GLY A 184 13.21 2.90 -18.03
N VAL A 185 12.10 3.41 -17.49
CA VAL A 185 10.75 3.13 -18.02
C VAL A 185 10.49 4.16 -19.13
N ASN A 186 10.48 3.68 -20.37
CA ASN A 186 10.19 4.51 -21.53
C ASN A 186 8.68 4.54 -21.78
N ARG A 187 8.15 5.71 -22.12
CA ARG A 187 6.79 5.86 -22.65
C ARG A 187 6.84 5.76 -24.16
N ASP A 188 5.73 5.36 -24.78
CA ASP A 188 5.60 5.48 -26.23
C ASP A 188 5.72 6.96 -26.66
N GLU A 189 6.34 7.20 -27.81
CA GLU A 189 6.69 8.54 -28.30
C GLU A 189 5.46 9.47 -28.38
N GLU A 190 4.27 8.92 -28.64
CA GLU A 190 3.00 9.65 -28.73
C GLU A 190 2.55 10.28 -27.39
N ILE A 191 3.03 9.76 -26.25
CA ILE A 191 2.63 10.19 -24.90
C ILE A 191 3.73 11.06 -24.26
N GLU A 192 4.96 10.99 -24.75
CA GLU A 192 6.13 11.66 -24.16
C GLU A 192 6.02 13.19 -24.22
N GLY A 193 5.33 13.73 -25.24
CA GLY A 193 5.13 15.17 -25.46
C GLY A 193 3.90 15.78 -24.77
N LEU A 194 2.97 14.97 -24.27
CA LEU A 194 1.79 15.46 -23.56
C LEU A 194 2.19 15.88 -22.15
N ARG A 195 1.72 17.03 -21.65
CA ARG A 195 2.01 17.50 -20.29
C ARG A 195 1.03 16.92 -19.28
#